data_AF-A0A7T5BJ55-F1
#
_entry.id   AF-A0A7T5BJ55-F1
#
_cell.length_a   1.000
_cell.length_b   1.000
_cell.length_c   1.000
_cell.angle_alpha   90.00
_cell.angle_beta   90.00
_cell.angle_gamma   90.00
#
_symmetry.space_group_name_H-M   'P 1'
#
loop_
_entity.id
_entity.type
_entity.pdbx_description
1 polymer ?
#
loop_
_entity_poly.entity_id
_entity_poly.type
_entity_poly.pdbx_seq_one_letter_code
_entity_poly.pdbx_strand_id
1 'polypeptide(L)'
;MDLTRTGYRPSPETIQALKSLMAQKSSGGCTPAEGCTSAGARALLVTGEAGTGKTALAEAIADALEARDRYYYVQLHSWTGGKRFFDYQTGPAQSEEKGFLTKVAEASQTEGWTVVCLDEMDKAPESFEALFQDWLQTGRVPGKPGEHLYTNLDRLLVLVTSNGMRESGLAVPVSQQQGAGE
;
A
#
# COMPACT_ATOMS: atom_id res chain seq x y z
N MET A 1 -12.54 -13.83 -1.44
CA MET A 1 -11.76 -13.48 -0.24
C MET A 1 -12.64 -13.67 0.99
N ASP A 2 -12.27 -14.60 1.87
CA ASP A 2 -13.02 -14.88 3.10
C ASP A 2 -12.12 -14.65 4.32
N LEU A 3 -12.29 -13.47 4.94
CA LEU A 3 -11.53 -13.07 6.12
C LEU A 3 -11.92 -13.87 7.38
N THR A 4 -13.09 -14.52 7.40
CA THR A 4 -13.56 -15.23 8.60
C THR A 4 -12.67 -16.42 8.97
N ARG A 5 -12.00 -17.00 7.96
CA ARG A 5 -11.03 -18.11 8.08
C ARG A 5 -9.76 -17.73 8.84
N THR A 6 -9.46 -16.43 8.96
CA THR A 6 -8.28 -15.92 9.66
C THR A 6 -8.51 -15.67 11.15
N GLY A 7 -9.76 -15.80 11.61
CA GLY A 7 -10.15 -15.40 12.97
C GLY A 7 -10.34 -13.88 13.15
N TYR A 8 -9.87 -13.05 12.22
CA TYR A 8 -10.11 -11.61 12.23
C TYR A 8 -11.60 -11.30 11.97
N ARG A 9 -12.13 -10.28 12.65
CA ARG A 9 -13.53 -9.85 12.54
C ARG A 9 -13.56 -8.36 12.16
N PRO A 10 -13.45 -8.03 10.87
CA PRO A 10 -13.55 -6.64 10.42
C PRO A 10 -14.97 -6.12 10.59
N SER A 11 -15.10 -4.80 10.68
CA SER A 11 -16.41 -4.14 10.60
C SER A 11 -17.08 -4.44 9.26
N PRO A 12 -18.42 -4.48 9.20
CA PRO A 12 -19.17 -4.62 7.94
C PRO A 12 -18.76 -3.59 6.88
N GLU A 13 -18.46 -2.36 7.30
CA GLU A 13 -18.03 -1.26 6.45
C GLU A 13 -16.68 -1.58 5.80
N THR A 14 -15.71 -2.06 6.58
CA THR A 14 -14.40 -2.50 6.05
C THR A 14 -14.56 -3.62 5.04
N ILE A 15 -15.43 -4.60 5.31
CA ILE A 15 -15.70 -5.71 4.38
C ILE A 15 -16.30 -5.18 3.08
N GLN A 16 -17.24 -4.24 3.16
CA GLN A 16 -17.88 -3.65 1.98
C GLN A 16 -16.90 -2.81 1.15
N ALA A 17 -16.06 -2.00 1.81
CA ALA A 17 -15.01 -1.22 1.15
C ALA A 17 -14.02 -2.15 0.43
N LEU A 18 -13.55 -3.20 1.11
CA LEU A 18 -12.64 -4.17 0.52
C LEU A 18 -13.27 -4.92 -0.67
N LYS A 19 -14.52 -5.36 -0.54
CA LYS A 19 -15.25 -5.99 -1.66
C LYS A 19 -15.37 -5.05 -2.86
N SER A 20 -15.68 -3.78 -2.61
CA SER A 20 -15.79 -2.77 -3.66
C SER A 20 -14.44 -2.54 -4.35
N LEU A 21 -13.36 -2.39 -3.58
CA LEU A 21 -11.99 -2.27 -4.10
C LEU A 21 -11.57 -3.49 -4.93
N MET A 22 -11.85 -4.69 -4.45
CA MET A 22 -11.52 -5.92 -5.16
C MET A 22 -12.36 -6.12 -6.43
N ALA A 23 -13.60 -5.62 -6.45
CA ALA A 23 -14.48 -5.66 -7.60
C ALA A 23 -14.13 -4.61 -8.67
N GLN A 24 -13.35 -3.58 -8.32
CA GLN A 24 -12.84 -2.64 -9.32
C GLN A 24 -11.94 -3.41 -10.30
N LYS A 25 -12.37 -3.44 -11.56
CA LYS A 25 -11.49 -3.80 -12.67
C LYS A 25 -10.37 -2.78 -12.69
N SER A 26 -9.13 -3.25 -12.62
CA SER A 26 -8.02 -2.41 -13.04
C SER A 26 -8.29 -2.02 -14.49
N SER A 27 -8.26 -0.73 -14.79
CA SER A 27 -8.32 -0.27 -16.17
C SER A 27 -6.97 -0.57 -16.82
N GLY A 28 -6.74 -1.85 -17.15
CA GLY A 28 -5.61 -2.34 -17.95
C GLY A 28 -4.23 -1.97 -17.42
N GLY A 29 -3.46 -2.98 -16.98
CA GLY A 29 -2.01 -2.86 -16.79
C GLY A 29 -1.36 -2.09 -17.96
N CYS A 30 -0.77 -0.95 -17.63
CA CYS A 30 -0.13 -0.06 -18.58
C CYS A 30 1.36 -0.37 -18.65
N THR A 31 1.88 -0.70 -19.82
CA THR A 31 3.29 -0.43 -20.15
C THR A 31 3.39 0.99 -20.74
N PRO A 32 4.47 1.76 -20.47
CA PRO A 32 4.58 3.17 -20.86
C PRO A 32 4.45 3.48 -22.37
N ALA A 33 4.40 2.46 -23.24
CA ALA A 33 4.27 2.62 -24.68
C ALA A 33 2.85 2.97 -25.14
N GLU A 34 1.83 2.70 -24.34
CA GLU A 34 0.43 2.94 -24.69
C GLU A 34 -0.17 3.90 -23.67
N GLY A 35 -0.52 5.12 -24.08
CA GLY A 35 -1.05 6.14 -23.16
C GLY A 35 -2.31 5.63 -22.44
N CYS A 36 -2.29 5.64 -21.11
CA CYS A 36 -3.37 5.07 -20.29
C CYS A 36 -4.06 6.14 -19.42
N THR A 37 -5.39 6.06 -19.36
CA THR A 37 -6.18 6.56 -18.23
C THR A 37 -6.06 5.55 -17.09
N SER A 38 -5.22 5.84 -16.09
CA SER A 38 -4.91 4.96 -14.96
C SER A 38 -6.03 4.94 -13.91
N ALA A 39 -6.61 3.77 -13.63
CA ALA A 39 -7.14 3.44 -12.32
C ALA A 39 -5.93 3.07 -11.45
N GLY A 40 -5.64 3.91 -10.46
CA GLY A 40 -4.51 3.70 -9.54
C GLY A 40 -4.65 2.41 -8.71
N ALA A 41 -3.66 2.19 -7.84
CA ALA A 41 -3.61 1.04 -6.94
C ALA A 41 -4.89 0.90 -6.12
N ARG A 42 -5.30 -0.34 -5.85
CA ARG A 42 -6.36 -0.62 -4.87
C ARG A 42 -5.80 -0.33 -3.48
N ALA A 43 -6.14 0.84 -2.94
CA ALA A 43 -5.66 1.29 -1.64
C ALA A 43 -6.83 1.45 -0.66
N LEU A 44 -6.63 1.00 0.58
CA LEU A 44 -7.57 1.15 1.67
C LEU A 44 -6.86 1.85 2.84
N LEU A 45 -7.39 3.00 3.25
CA LEU A 45 -6.97 3.67 4.48
C LEU A 45 -7.85 3.22 5.64
N VAL A 46 -7.20 2.71 6.67
CA VAL A 46 -7.82 2.23 7.89
C VAL A 46 -7.39 3.15 9.02
N THR A 47 -8.35 3.89 9.56
CA THR A 47 -8.14 4.79 10.70
C THR A 47 -8.73 4.19 11.97
N GLY A 48 -8.15 4.53 13.12
CA GLY A 48 -8.62 4.10 14.43
C GLY A 48 -7.50 4.19 15.47
N GLU A 49 -7.83 4.00 16.75
CA GLU A 49 -6.84 4.04 17.83
C GLU A 49 -5.78 2.93 17.71
N ALA A 50 -4.64 3.13 18.37
CA ALA A 50 -3.62 2.09 18.49
C ALA A 50 -4.21 0.83 19.16
N GLY A 51 -3.84 -0.35 18.69
CA GLY A 51 -4.33 -1.62 19.26
C GLY A 51 -5.69 -2.10 18.74
N THR A 52 -6.37 -1.35 17.86
CA THR A 52 -7.67 -1.75 17.26
C THR A 52 -7.57 -2.84 16.17
N GLY A 53 -6.37 -3.37 15.90
CA GLY A 53 -6.17 -4.47 14.94
C GLY A 53 -5.95 -4.04 13.49
N LYS A 54 -5.68 -2.76 13.20
CA LYS A 54 -5.43 -2.25 11.84
C LYS A 54 -4.35 -3.04 11.08
N THR A 55 -3.23 -3.32 11.74
CA THR A 55 -2.14 -4.12 11.17
C THR A 55 -2.54 -5.57 10.99
N ALA A 56 -3.27 -6.14 11.95
CA ALA A 56 -3.79 -7.52 11.88
C ALA A 56 -4.80 -7.71 10.73
N LEU A 57 -5.55 -6.68 10.34
CA LEU A 57 -6.36 -6.69 9.13
C LEU A 57 -5.51 -6.91 7.88
N ALA A 58 -4.34 -6.27 7.76
CA ALA A 58 -3.46 -6.44 6.60
C ALA A 58 -2.96 -7.89 6.48
N GLU A 59 -2.60 -8.49 7.61
CA GLU A 59 -2.16 -9.87 7.67
C GLU A 59 -3.28 -10.84 7.29
N ALA A 60 -4.47 -10.64 7.88
CA ALA A 60 -5.65 -11.41 7.54
C ALA A 60 -6.01 -11.29 6.05
N ILE A 61 -5.83 -10.11 5.47
CA ILE A 61 -6.02 -9.87 4.05
C ILE A 61 -5.02 -10.70 3.22
N ALA A 62 -3.73 -10.68 3.58
CA ALA A 62 -2.71 -11.46 2.88
C ALA A 62 -2.98 -12.97 2.98
N ASP A 63 -3.39 -13.46 4.14
CA ASP A 63 -3.76 -14.86 4.34
C ASP A 63 -4.96 -15.25 3.48
N ALA A 64 -6.01 -14.43 3.46
CA ALA A 64 -7.23 -14.70 2.68
C ALA A 64 -7.05 -14.56 1.16
N LEU A 65 -5.94 -13.95 0.71
CA LEU A 65 -5.54 -13.85 -0.69
C LEU A 65 -4.43 -14.84 -1.08
N GLU A 66 -4.01 -15.72 -0.16
CA GLU A 66 -2.91 -16.66 -0.37
C GLU A 66 -1.63 -15.94 -0.85
N ALA A 67 -1.38 -14.78 -0.23
CA ALA A 67 -0.32 -13.83 -0.59
C ALA A 67 0.65 -13.60 0.58
N ARG A 68 0.75 -14.54 1.54
CA ARG A 68 1.59 -14.38 2.73
C ARG A 68 3.08 -14.32 2.39
N ASP A 69 3.49 -14.99 1.32
CA ASP A 69 4.83 -14.91 0.70
C ASP A 69 5.09 -13.58 -0.03
N ARG A 70 4.02 -12.86 -0.39
CA ARG A 70 4.03 -11.57 -1.10
C ARG A 70 3.41 -10.46 -0.25
N TYR A 71 3.54 -10.61 1.07
CA TYR A 71 3.12 -9.61 2.05
C TYR A 71 4.31 -8.75 2.45
N TYR A 72 4.20 -7.45 2.19
CA TYR A 72 5.24 -6.47 2.48
C TYR A 72 4.74 -5.49 3.53
N TYR A 73 5.38 -5.50 4.70
CA TYR A 73 5.04 -4.62 5.82
C TYR A 73 6.15 -3.59 6.05
N VAL A 74 5.74 -2.34 6.31
CA VAL A 74 6.61 -1.30 6.83
C VAL A 74 5.87 -0.45 7.84
N GLN A 75 6.51 -0.15 8.96
CA GLN A 75 6.06 0.87 9.90
C GLN A 75 6.70 2.20 9.56
N LEU A 76 5.89 3.23 9.37
CA LEU A 76 6.32 4.58 9.06
C LEU A 76 6.57 5.38 10.34
N HIS A 77 7.61 6.19 10.31
CA HIS A 77 8.01 7.07 11.40
C HIS A 77 8.70 8.31 10.84
N SER A 78 8.99 9.30 11.69
CA SER A 78 9.55 10.59 11.25
C SER A 78 10.92 10.47 10.57
N TRP A 79 11.66 9.38 10.84
CA TRP A 79 12.94 9.08 10.20
C TRP A 79 12.83 8.07 9.05
N THR A 80 11.63 7.78 8.53
CA THR A 80 11.48 6.87 7.38
C THR A 80 12.10 7.56 6.18
N GLY A 81 13.39 7.28 5.98
CA GLY A 81 14.21 7.91 4.98
C GLY A 81 14.02 7.27 3.62
N GLY A 82 14.11 8.11 2.58
CA GLY A 82 13.87 7.68 1.21
C GLY A 82 14.73 6.48 0.79
N LYS A 83 15.99 6.38 1.20
CA LYS A 83 16.94 5.34 0.75
C LYS A 83 16.50 3.89 1.02
N ARG A 84 15.80 3.61 2.13
CA ARG A 84 15.33 2.24 2.44
C ARG A 84 14.03 1.89 1.72
N PHE A 85 13.28 2.90 1.30
CA PHE A 85 11.94 2.73 0.74
C PHE A 85 11.93 2.89 -0.78
N PHE A 86 12.57 3.93 -1.26
CA PHE A 86 12.88 4.28 -2.64
C PHE A 86 14.34 3.94 -2.90
N ASP A 87 14.67 3.26 -3.99
CA ASP A 87 16.04 2.83 -4.32
C ASP A 87 16.91 4.02 -4.81
N TYR A 88 16.79 5.15 -4.13
CA TYR A 88 17.40 6.41 -4.49
C TYR A 88 18.86 6.38 -4.03
N GLN A 89 19.78 6.24 -4.98
CA GLN A 89 21.21 6.36 -4.71
C GLN A 89 21.59 7.84 -4.57
N THR A 90 21.86 8.27 -3.35
CA THR A 90 22.59 9.52 -3.07
C THR A 90 24.02 9.17 -2.65
N GLY A 91 24.91 8.97 -3.64
CA GLY A 91 26.36 8.81 -3.41
C GLY A 91 26.97 7.49 -3.89
N PRO A 92 28.31 7.34 -3.77
CA PRO A 92 29.08 6.26 -4.39
C PRO A 92 28.96 4.89 -3.69
N ALA A 93 28.31 4.82 -2.52
CA ALA A 93 28.13 3.57 -1.79
C ALA A 93 26.91 2.82 -2.33
N GLN A 94 27.17 1.73 -3.07
CA GLN A 94 26.13 0.77 -3.45
C GLN A 94 25.56 0.14 -2.18
N SER A 95 24.27 0.38 -1.91
CA SER A 95 23.51 -0.48 -1.01
C SER A 95 23.28 -1.79 -1.74
N GLU A 96 23.74 -2.91 -1.20
CA GLU A 96 23.45 -4.24 -1.76
C GLU A 96 21.99 -4.65 -1.54
N GLU A 97 21.31 -4.05 -0.54
CA GLU A 97 19.91 -4.33 -0.26
C GLU A 97 18.98 -3.46 -1.11
N LYS A 98 18.06 -4.11 -1.84
CA LYS A 98 17.01 -3.47 -2.64
C LYS A 98 16.04 -2.67 -1.77
N GLY A 99 15.56 -1.53 -2.29
CA GLY A 99 14.51 -0.73 -1.65
C GLY A 99 13.20 -1.49 -1.46
N PHE A 100 12.38 -1.06 -0.49
CA PHE A 100 11.07 -1.67 -0.21
C PHE A 100 10.17 -1.74 -1.46
N LEU A 101 10.00 -0.63 -2.18
CA LEU A 101 9.17 -0.60 -3.38
C LEU A 101 9.74 -1.41 -4.54
N THR A 102 11.07 -1.57 -4.61
CA THR A 102 11.71 -2.46 -5.59
C THR A 102 11.27 -3.91 -5.36
N LYS A 103 11.29 -4.37 -4.10
CA LYS A 103 10.84 -5.73 -3.73
C LYS A 103 9.35 -5.93 -4.05
N VAL A 104 8.51 -4.94 -3.75
CA VAL A 104 7.06 -4.96 -4.06
C VAL A 104 6.82 -5.04 -5.57
N ALA A 105 7.53 -4.22 -6.35
CA ALA A 105 7.39 -4.21 -7.80
C ALA A 105 7.76 -5.56 -8.40
N GLU A 106 8.88 -6.16 -8.00
CA GLU A 106 9.29 -7.50 -8.44
C GLU A 106 8.26 -8.56 -8.08
N ALA A 107 7.76 -8.56 -6.84
CA ALA A 107 6.71 -9.49 -6.42
C ALA A 107 5.42 -9.33 -7.21
N SER A 108 5.02 -8.09 -7.52
CA SER A 108 3.79 -7.83 -8.29
C SER A 108 3.83 -8.36 -9.73
N GLN A 109 5.02 -8.66 -10.27
CA GLN A 109 5.15 -9.30 -11.58
C GLN A 109 4.84 -10.80 -11.55
N THR A 110 4.90 -11.42 -10.38
CA THR A 110 4.59 -12.85 -10.21
C THR A 110 3.08 -13.09 -10.18
N GLU A 111 2.66 -14.34 -10.38
CA GLU A 111 1.24 -14.71 -10.34
C GLU A 111 0.66 -14.59 -8.93
N GLY A 112 -0.57 -14.06 -8.83
CA GLY A 112 -1.27 -13.83 -7.57
C GLY A 112 -1.18 -12.38 -7.06
N TRP A 113 -1.74 -12.13 -5.88
CA TRP A 113 -1.79 -10.80 -5.25
C TRP A 113 -0.50 -10.44 -4.50
N THR A 114 -0.11 -9.18 -4.55
CA THR A 114 0.90 -8.58 -3.66
C THR A 114 0.19 -7.66 -2.70
N VAL A 115 0.39 -7.87 -1.40
CA VAL A 115 -0.25 -7.09 -0.34
C VAL A 115 0.80 -6.23 0.35
N VAL A 116 0.57 -4.93 0.38
CA VAL A 116 1.45 -3.96 1.05
C VAL A 116 0.74 -3.36 2.24
N CYS A 117 1.40 -3.30 3.39
CA CYS A 117 0.92 -2.63 4.58
C CYS A 117 1.88 -1.51 4.97
N LEU A 118 1.39 -0.27 4.94
CA LEU A 118 2.08 0.90 5.47
C LEU A 118 1.42 1.29 6.78
N ASP A 119 2.10 1.03 7.88
CA ASP A 119 1.61 1.29 9.23
C ASP A 119 1.99 2.70 9.68
N GLU A 120 1.11 3.39 10.41
CA GLU A 120 1.38 4.70 11.02
C GLU A 120 1.75 5.82 10.01
N MET A 121 1.00 5.91 8.90
CA MET A 121 1.23 6.94 7.86
C MET A 121 1.26 8.37 8.41
N ASP A 122 0.52 8.66 9.47
CA ASP A 122 0.50 9.98 10.12
C ASP A 122 1.87 10.40 10.69
N LYS A 123 2.81 9.47 10.86
CA LYS A 123 4.18 9.74 11.32
C LYS A 123 5.19 9.90 10.18
N ALA A 124 4.79 9.70 8.93
CA ALA A 124 5.69 9.80 7.78
C ALA A 124 6.07 11.26 7.46
N PRO A 125 7.24 11.51 6.85
CA PRO A 125 7.57 12.82 6.30
C PRO A 125 6.72 13.17 5.07
N GLU A 126 6.40 14.46 4.85
CA GLU A 126 5.64 14.90 3.67
C GLU A 126 6.33 14.54 2.33
N SER A 127 7.66 14.56 2.30
CA SER A 127 8.44 14.15 1.13
C SER A 127 8.24 12.68 0.75
N PHE A 128 7.94 11.82 1.74
CA PHE A 128 7.57 10.43 1.51
C PHE A 128 6.17 10.34 0.91
N GLU A 129 5.21 11.09 1.45
CA GLU A 129 3.81 11.06 0.97
C GLU A 129 3.70 11.43 -0.51
N ALA A 130 4.42 12.46 -0.96
CA ALA A 130 4.41 12.89 -2.36
C ALA A 130 4.88 11.76 -3.31
N LEU A 131 5.98 11.09 -2.97
CA LEU A 131 6.52 9.97 -3.75
C LEU A 131 5.61 8.73 -3.68
N PHE A 132 4.99 8.49 -2.52
CA PHE A 132 4.06 7.41 -2.33
C PHE A 132 2.77 7.61 -3.16
N GLN A 133 2.26 8.83 -3.25
CA GLN A 133 1.09 9.16 -4.08
C GLN A 133 1.38 8.94 -5.58
N ASP A 134 2.55 9.36 -6.07
CA ASP A 134 2.97 9.08 -7.44
C ASP A 134 3.00 7.56 -7.72
N TRP A 135 3.58 6.79 -6.80
CA TRP A 135 3.62 5.33 -6.91
C TRP A 135 2.22 4.68 -6.89
N LEU A 136 1.30 5.15 -6.04
CA LEU A 136 -0.07 4.64 -6.02
C LEU A 136 -0.80 4.92 -7.35
N GLN A 137 -0.51 6.03 -8.02
CA GLN A 137 -1.19 6.41 -9.26
C GLN A 137 -0.57 5.77 -10.51
N THR A 138 0.76 5.63 -10.53
CA THR A 138 1.51 5.25 -11.73
C THR A 138 2.18 3.88 -11.64
N GLY A 139 2.32 3.33 -10.44
CA GLY A 139 3.13 2.15 -10.15
C GLY A 139 4.64 2.39 -10.30
N ARG A 140 5.08 3.60 -10.67
CA ARG A 140 6.49 3.91 -10.88
C ARG A 140 7.25 3.82 -9.56
N VAL A 141 8.30 3.02 -9.53
CA VAL A 141 9.22 2.96 -8.39
C VAL A 141 10.32 4.01 -8.59
N PRO A 142 10.47 4.98 -7.68
CA PRO A 142 11.58 5.91 -7.70
C PRO A 142 12.91 5.15 -7.52
N GLY A 143 13.76 5.22 -8.53
CA GLY A 143 15.05 4.53 -8.58
C GLY A 143 16.14 5.41 -9.21
N LYS A 144 17.22 4.78 -9.67
CA LYS A 144 18.35 5.50 -10.30
C LYS A 144 17.95 6.15 -11.63
N PRO A 145 18.60 7.25 -12.02
CA PRO A 145 18.41 7.82 -13.36
C PRO A 145 18.62 6.77 -14.46
N GLY A 146 17.63 6.61 -15.34
CA GLY A 146 17.66 5.66 -16.46
C GLY A 146 17.10 4.25 -16.15
N GLU A 147 16.87 3.91 -14.87
CA GLU A 147 16.17 2.69 -14.47
C GLU A 147 14.70 3.03 -14.18
N HIS A 148 13.78 2.41 -14.93
CA HIS A 148 12.34 2.57 -14.72
C HIS A 148 11.74 1.24 -14.32
N LEU A 149 11.51 1.06 -13.03
CA LEU A 149 10.79 -0.09 -12.50
C LEU A 149 9.33 0.28 -12.24
N TYR A 150 8.41 -0.62 -12.58
CA TYR A 150 6.98 -0.43 -12.41
C TYR A 150 6.38 -1.57 -11.59
N THR A 151 5.45 -1.20 -10.72
CA THR A 151 4.62 -2.13 -9.95
C THR A 151 3.37 -2.43 -10.76
N ASN A 152 3.03 -3.71 -10.88
CA ASN A 152 1.79 -4.14 -11.48
C ASN A 152 0.61 -3.84 -10.54
N LEU A 153 -0.05 -2.70 -10.76
CA LEU A 153 -1.16 -2.24 -9.92
C LEU A 153 -2.38 -3.17 -9.96
N ASP A 154 -2.53 -3.96 -11.04
CA ASP A 154 -3.63 -4.91 -11.20
C ASP A 154 -3.59 -6.04 -10.18
N ARG A 155 -2.39 -6.34 -9.66
CA ARG A 155 -2.13 -7.38 -8.67
C ARG A 155 -1.77 -6.82 -7.30
N LEU A 156 -1.93 -5.52 -7.10
CA LEU A 156 -1.54 -4.85 -5.87
C LEU A 156 -2.76 -4.50 -5.02
N LEU A 157 -2.66 -4.80 -3.71
CA LEU A 157 -3.56 -4.28 -2.69
C LEU A 157 -2.72 -3.58 -1.61
N VAL A 158 -3.03 -2.32 -1.35
CA VAL A 158 -2.30 -1.48 -0.40
C VAL A 158 -3.21 -1.19 0.79
N LEU A 159 -2.78 -1.57 1.98
CA LEU A 159 -3.36 -1.14 3.24
C LEU A 159 -2.50 -0.03 3.83
N VAL A 160 -3.13 1.10 4.12
CA VAL A 160 -2.51 2.21 4.85
C VAL A 160 -3.21 2.30 6.19
N THR A 161 -2.46 2.30 7.28
CA THR A 161 -3.03 2.55 8.61
C THR A 161 -2.65 3.96 9.07
N SER A 162 -3.53 4.58 9.84
CA SER A 162 -3.27 5.85 10.51
C SER A 162 -4.00 5.88 11.84
N ASN A 163 -3.44 6.59 12.82
CA ASN A 163 -4.13 6.86 14.08
C ASN A 163 -5.07 8.07 13.99
N GLY A 164 -5.17 8.73 12.83
CA GLY A 164 -6.04 9.90 12.64
C GLY A 164 -5.54 11.17 13.35
N MET A 165 -4.32 11.15 13.88
CA MET A 165 -3.71 12.28 14.60
C MET A 165 -3.33 13.45 13.66
N ARG A 166 -3.31 13.21 12.34
CA ARG A 166 -3.01 14.19 11.29
C ARG A 166 -3.93 13.92 10.09
N GLU A 167 -4.45 14.98 9.46
CA GLU A 167 -5.13 14.84 8.16
C GLU A 167 -4.12 14.34 7.14
N SER A 168 -4.27 13.11 6.67
CA SER A 168 -3.44 12.57 5.59
C SER A 168 -3.89 13.17 4.26
N GLY A 169 -2.95 13.61 3.42
CA GLY A 169 -3.25 14.12 2.07
C GLY A 169 -3.73 13.05 1.05
N LEU A 170 -3.90 11.79 1.48
CA LEU A 170 -4.34 10.70 0.64
C LEU A 170 -5.84 10.81 0.32
N ALA A 171 -6.16 11.01 -0.96
CA ALA A 171 -7.52 10.86 -1.49
C ALA A 171 -7.87 9.37 -1.66
N VAL A 172 -8.29 8.74 -0.57
CA VAL A 172 -8.73 7.34 -0.53
C VAL A 172 -10.10 7.25 0.13
N PRO A 173 -10.97 6.31 -0.27
CA PRO A 173 -12.29 6.18 0.32
C PRO A 173 -12.16 5.88 1.83
N VAL A 174 -12.50 6.89 2.64
CA VAL A 174 -12.43 6.80 4.11
C VAL A 174 -13.61 5.97 4.61
N SER A 175 -13.33 4.85 5.28
CA SER A 175 -14.32 4.14 6.07
C SER A 175 -14.48 4.87 7.40
N GLN A 176 -15.34 5.89 7.46
CA GLN A 176 -15.59 6.60 8.71
C GLN A 176 -16.33 5.67 9.68
N GLN A 177 -15.64 5.21 10.72
CA GLN A 177 -16.31 4.74 11.92
C GLN A 177 -16.88 5.96 12.63
N GLN A 178 -18.17 6.23 12.45
CA GLN A 178 -18.89 7.14 13.33
C GLN A 178 -18.94 6.50 14.71
N GLY A 179 -18.26 7.13 15.66
CA GLY A 179 -18.36 6.83 17.08
C GLY A 179 -19.82 6.90 17.52
N ALA A 180 -20.29 5.80 18.09
CA ALA A 180 -21.48 5.80 18.94
C ALA A 180 -21.21 6.68 20.16
N GLY A 181 -22.26 7.41 20.55
CA GLY A 181 -22.18 8.57 21.43
C GLY A 181 -21.85 8.30 22.90
N GLU A 182 -21.59 9.42 23.57
CA GLU A 182 -22.23 9.81 24.83
C GLU A 182 -22.71 11.27 24.71
#